data_AF-A0A1J3F7Z6-F1
#
_entry.id   AF-A0A1J3F7Z6-F1
#
_cell.length_a   1.000
_cell.length_b   1.000
_cell.length_c   1.000
_cell.angle_alpha   90.00
_cell.angle_beta   90.00
_cell.angle_gamma   90.00
#
_symmetry.space_group_name_H-M   'P 1'
#
loop_
_entity.id
_entity.type
_entity.pdbx_description
1 polymer ?
#
loop_
_entity_poly.entity_id
_entity_poly.type
_entity_poly.pdbx_seq_one_letter_code
_entity_poly.pdbx_strand_id
1 'polypeptide(L)'
;MTNHEPDCEMSPREEEVNHNHNDLSDSSSLISNCIGVFTHSLPIKCLLTGILGCSPVMTHKICVEDSSVTVLQHSCRNGWQVKRMNDTAHLRLL
;
A
#
# COMPACT_ATOMS: atom_id res chain seq x y z
N MET A 1 -12.78 -28.09 -15.57
CA MET A 1 -13.66 -26.90 -15.59
C MET A 1 -14.38 -26.94 -14.26
N THR A 2 -14.09 -26.14 -13.24
CA THR A 2 -13.72 -24.72 -13.17
C THR A 2 -12.96 -24.49 -11.85
N ASN A 3 -11.76 -23.89 -11.87
CA ASN A 3 -11.10 -23.39 -10.67
C ASN A 3 -11.62 -21.96 -10.42
N HIS A 4 -12.39 -21.80 -9.36
CA HIS A 4 -12.92 -20.52 -8.91
C HIS A 4 -11.86 -19.95 -7.94
N GLU A 5 -11.04 -19.01 -8.43
CA GLU A 5 -10.14 -18.23 -7.58
C GLU A 5 -11.01 -17.27 -6.73
N PRO A 6 -10.72 -17.08 -5.43
CA PRO A 6 -11.45 -16.12 -4.63
C PRO A 6 -11.11 -14.70 -5.07
N ASP A 7 -12.08 -14.04 -5.69
CA ASP A 7 -12.03 -12.59 -5.92
C ASP A 7 -11.82 -11.91 -4.57
N CYS A 8 -10.73 -11.14 -4.42
CA CYS A 8 -10.56 -10.24 -3.28
C CYS A 8 -11.59 -9.12 -3.41
N GLU A 9 -12.83 -9.39 -3.02
CA GLU A 9 -13.91 -8.42 -2.90
C GLU A 9 -13.50 -7.34 -1.90
N MET A 10 -12.89 -6.28 -2.40
CA MET A 10 -12.94 -4.98 -1.75
C MET A 10 -14.25 -4.34 -2.22
N SER A 11 -15.37 -4.68 -1.58
CA SER A 11 -16.66 -4.01 -1.80
C SER A 11 -16.65 -2.66 -1.08
N PRO A 12 -16.63 -1.51 -1.77
CA PRO A 12 -17.05 -0.25 -1.17
C PRO A 12 -18.57 -0.27 -1.14
N ARG A 13 -19.19 -0.21 0.04
CA ARG A 13 -20.64 0.01 0.12
C ARG A 13 -20.93 1.40 -0.44
N GLU A 14 -21.54 1.44 -1.63
CA GLU A 14 -21.95 2.66 -2.32
C GLU A 14 -23.09 3.33 -1.53
N GLU A 15 -22.86 4.56 -1.06
CA GLU A 15 -23.95 5.46 -0.70
C GLU A 15 -24.38 6.21 -1.97
N GLU A 16 -25.64 5.99 -2.36
CA GLU A 16 -26.27 6.55 -3.55
C GLU A 16 -26.25 8.09 -3.55
N VAL A 17 -25.52 8.71 -4.48
CA VAL A 17 -25.83 10.08 -4.94
C VAL A 17 -25.72 10.13 -6.46
N ASN A 18 -26.90 10.11 -7.09
CA ASN A 18 -27.14 10.24 -8.52
C ASN A 18 -26.77 11.63 -9.03
N HIS A 19 -25.70 11.76 -9.83
CA HIS A 19 -25.56 12.87 -10.79
C HIS A 19 -24.95 12.39 -12.11
N ASN A 20 -25.83 12.31 -13.12
CA ASN A 20 -25.52 12.22 -14.54
C ASN A 20 -24.46 13.25 -14.96
N HIS A 21 -23.39 12.83 -15.65
CA HIS A 21 -22.87 13.52 -16.84
C HIS A 21 -21.83 12.68 -17.60
N ASN A 22 -22.10 12.51 -18.90
CA ASN A 22 -21.35 11.98 -20.05
C ASN A 22 -19.89 11.47 -19.90
N ASP A 23 -19.75 10.19 -20.27
CA ASP A 23 -18.92 9.65 -21.38
C ASP A 23 -17.56 10.31 -21.67
N LEU A 24 -16.50 9.70 -21.14
CA LEU A 24 -15.27 9.45 -21.88
C LEU A 24 -14.60 8.20 -21.30
N SER A 25 -14.47 7.18 -22.13
CA SER A 25 -13.71 5.96 -21.89
C SER A 25 -12.30 6.24 -21.39
N ASP A 26 -12.05 6.04 -20.11
CA ASP A 26 -10.76 5.51 -19.67
C ASP A 26 -11.01 4.42 -18.62
N SER A 27 -10.39 3.30 -18.88
CA SER A 27 -10.54 2.00 -18.24
C SER A 27 -10.61 2.14 -16.73
N SER A 28 -11.72 1.69 -16.12
CA SER A 28 -11.89 1.39 -14.69
C SER A 28 -10.66 1.77 -13.87
N SER A 29 -10.64 3.00 -13.32
CA SER A 29 -9.68 3.35 -12.29
C SER A 29 -9.91 2.38 -11.14
N LEU A 30 -9.23 1.23 -11.17
CA LEU A 30 -9.17 0.29 -10.06
C LEU A 30 -8.82 1.14 -8.87
N ILE A 31 -9.80 1.37 -7.98
CA ILE A 31 -9.72 2.35 -6.91
C ILE A 31 -8.51 1.98 -6.07
N SER A 32 -7.37 2.63 -6.34
CA SER A 32 -6.15 2.38 -5.61
C SER A 32 -6.25 3.15 -4.31
N ASN A 33 -6.68 2.46 -3.25
CA ASN A 33 -6.72 3.04 -1.92
C ASN A 33 -5.29 3.40 -1.50
N CYS A 34 -5.03 4.69 -1.30
CA CYS A 34 -3.77 5.21 -0.83
C CYS A 34 -3.89 5.58 0.65
N ILE A 35 -3.14 4.89 1.51
CA ILE A 35 -3.16 5.11 2.96
C ILE A 35 -1.79 5.64 3.40
N GLY A 36 -1.78 6.80 4.07
CA GLY A 36 -0.59 7.36 4.70
C GLY A 36 -0.54 7.02 6.19
N VAL A 37 0.63 6.60 6.69
CA VAL A 37 0.86 6.32 8.11
C VAL A 37 2.08 7.12 8.57
N PHE A 38 1.88 7.97 9.58
CA PHE A 38 2.93 8.83 10.15
C PHE A 38 3.12 8.48 11.62
N THR A 39 4.32 8.01 11.95
CA THR A 39 4.67 7.60 13.32
C THR A 39 6.20 7.51 13.46
N HIS A 40 6.67 6.74 14.43
CA HIS A 40 8.07 6.59 14.80
C HIS A 40 8.68 5.36 14.11
N SER A 41 10.00 5.28 14.13
CA SER A 41 10.77 4.21 13.48
C SER A 41 10.38 2.81 13.97
N LEU A 42 10.20 2.60 15.28
CA LEU A 42 9.91 1.28 15.84
C LEU A 42 8.55 0.71 15.38
N PRO A 43 7.40 1.43 15.50
CA PRO A 43 6.14 0.97 14.94
C PRO A 43 6.19 0.67 13.44
N ILE A 44 6.91 1.49 12.66
CA ILE A 44 7.10 1.24 11.22
C ILE A 44 7.87 -0.06 10.97
N LYS A 45 8.97 -0.29 11.69
CA LYS A 45 9.75 -1.53 11.56
C LYS A 45 8.90 -2.75 11.92
N CYS A 46 8.13 -2.68 13.00
CA CYS A 46 7.23 -3.76 13.40
C CYS A 46 6.15 -4.03 12.34
N LEU A 47 5.54 -2.97 11.79
CA LEU A 47 4.55 -3.09 10.71
C LEU A 47 5.14 -3.78 9.48
N LEU A 48 6.33 -3.35 9.04
CA LEU A 48 7.02 -3.94 7.89
C LEU A 48 7.37 -5.41 8.12
N THR A 49 7.92 -5.73 9.30
CA THR A 49 8.23 -7.12 9.68
C THR A 49 6.98 -7.99 9.62
N GLY A 50 5.84 -7.49 10.14
CA GLY A 50 4.56 -8.20 10.11
C GLY A 50 3.99 -8.38 8.70
N ILE A 51 3.95 -7.31 7.90
CA ILE A 51 3.44 -7.35 6.51
C ILE A 51 4.26 -8.28 5.63
N LEU A 52 5.59 -8.25 5.78
CA LEU A 52 6.52 -9.07 4.97
C LEU A 52 6.71 -10.49 5.52
N GLY A 53 6.01 -10.87 6.60
CA GLY A 53 6.11 -12.19 7.21
C GLY A 53 7.52 -12.54 7.71
N CYS A 54 8.31 -11.54 8.10
CA CYS A 54 9.69 -11.73 8.56
C CYS A 54 9.74 -12.05 10.07
N SER A 55 10.81 -12.71 10.51
CA SER A 55 11.06 -12.93 11.95
C SER A 55 11.21 -11.60 12.70
N PRO A 56 10.79 -11.49 13.99
CA PRO A 56 10.97 -10.28 14.79
C PRO A 56 12.41 -9.77 14.85
N VAL A 57 13.40 -10.67 14.76
CA VAL A 57 14.83 -10.33 14.71
C VAL A 57 15.16 -9.41 13.52
N MET A 58 14.40 -9.51 12.43
CA MET A 58 14.58 -8.70 11.23
C MET A 58 14.31 -7.20 11.46
N THR A 59 13.51 -6.86 12.48
CA THR A 59 13.24 -5.47 12.89
C THR A 59 14.52 -4.67 13.12
N HIS A 60 15.58 -5.31 13.66
CA HIS A 60 16.87 -4.66 13.91
C HIS A 60 17.70 -4.42 12.65
N LYS A 61 17.37 -5.10 11.54
CA LYS A 61 18.06 -4.94 10.25
C LYS A 61 17.38 -3.92 9.34
N ILE A 62 16.20 -3.43 9.73
CA ILE A 62 15.46 -2.41 8.99
C ILE A 62 15.89 -1.03 9.49
N CYS A 63 16.37 -0.19 8.57
CA CYS A 63 16.66 1.23 8.82
C CYS A 63 15.43 2.08 8.46
N VAL A 64 15.10 3.04 9.34
CA VAL A 64 14.06 4.05 9.12
C VAL A 64 14.63 5.35 9.68
N GLU A 65 15.06 6.22 8.78
CA GLU A 65 15.55 7.57 9.07
C GLU A 65 14.39 8.52 9.31
N ASP A 66 14.67 9.60 10.03
CA ASP A 66 13.69 10.64 10.29
C ASP A 66 13.18 11.24 8.98
N SER A 67 11.86 11.42 8.91
CA SER A 67 11.16 11.90 7.71
C SER A 67 11.36 11.02 6.45
N SER A 68 11.91 9.81 6.56
CA SER A 68 12.00 8.88 5.43
C SER A 68 10.62 8.35 5.01
N VAL A 69 10.49 8.01 3.72
CA VAL A 69 9.25 7.47 3.14
C VAL A 69 9.44 6.00 2.76
N THR A 70 8.51 5.14 3.17
CA THR A 70 8.44 3.75 2.73
C THR A 70 7.11 3.52 2.03
N VAL A 71 7.14 2.94 0.83
CA VAL A 71 5.96 2.69 0.00
C VAL A 71 5.78 1.20 -0.22
N LEU A 72 4.62 0.69 0.19
CA LEU A 72 4.20 -0.68 -0.04
C LEU A 72 3.05 -0.68 -1.05
N GLN A 73 3.07 -1.64 -1.97
CA GLN A 73 1.96 -1.89 -2.89
C GLN A 73 1.42 -3.28 -2.65
N HIS A 74 0.11 -3.40 -2.44
CA HIS A 74 -0.57 -4.68 -2.41
C HIS A 74 -1.25 -4.98 -3.74
N SER A 75 -1.26 -6.25 -4.14
CA SER A 75 -2.08 -6.76 -5.23
C SER A 75 -2.53 -8.18 -4.91
N CYS A 76 -3.69 -8.61 -5.40
CA CYS A 76 -4.21 -9.95 -5.14
C CYS A 76 -3.27 -11.05 -5.68
N ARG A 77 -2.62 -10.78 -6.82
CA ARG A 77 -1.72 -11.73 -7.49
C ARG A 77 -0.38 -11.91 -6.76
N ASN A 78 0.23 -10.80 -6.33
CA ASN A 78 1.61 -10.82 -5.82
C ASN A 78 1.71 -10.50 -4.32
N GLY A 79 0.59 -10.22 -3.65
CA GLY A 79 0.57 -9.75 -2.27
C GLY A 79 1.25 -8.39 -2.09
N TRP A 80 1.82 -8.19 -0.90
CA TRP A 80 2.55 -6.98 -0.53
C TRP A 80 3.95 -6.95 -1.15
N GLN A 81 4.28 -5.84 -1.79
CA GLN A 81 5.57 -5.57 -2.41
C GLN A 81 6.12 -4.24 -1.91
N VAL A 82 7.41 -4.22 -1.60
CA VAL A 82 8.13 -2.98 -1.27
C VAL A 82 8.46 -2.26 -2.57
N LYS A 83 7.97 -1.02 -2.74
CA LYS A 83 8.29 -0.16 -3.89
C LYS A 83 9.42 0.82 -3.58
N ARG A 84 9.41 1.37 -2.36
CA ARG A 84 10.45 2.25 -1.84
C ARG A 84 10.62 1.98 -0.35
N MET A 85 11.84 2.09 0.15
CA MET A 85 12.18 1.81 1.54
C MET A 85 13.17 2.85 2.03
N ASN A 86 12.90 3.45 3.20
CA ASN A 86 13.77 4.45 3.81
C ASN A 86 14.17 5.59 2.84
N ASP A 87 13.23 6.06 2.00
CA ASP A 87 13.51 7.04 0.95
C ASP A 87 13.55 8.46 1.53
N THR A 88 14.72 9.09 1.48
CA THR A 88 14.97 10.47 1.91
C THR A 88 15.27 11.41 0.74
N ALA A 89 15.03 10.98 -0.50
CA ALA A 89 15.37 11.77 -1.70
C ALA A 89 14.68 13.15 -1.72
N HIS A 90 13.48 13.26 -1.17
CA HIS A 90 12.71 14.50 -1.08
C HIS A 90 13.32 15.53 -0.10
N LEU A 91 14.23 15.13 0.78
CA LEU A 91 14.92 16.02 1.73
C LEU A 91 16.20 16.62 1.14
N ARG A 92 16.69 16.10 0.00
CA ARG A 92 17.87 16.64 -0.66
C ARG A 92 17.48 17.93 -1.38
N LEU A 93 17.69 19.04 -0.68
CA LEU A 93 17.75 20.36 -1.29
C LEU A 93 19.06 20.43 -2.07
N LEU A 94 18.96 20.50 -3.40
CA LEU A 94 20.08 20.86 -4.27
C LEU A 94 20.69 22.21 -3.84
#